data_AF-A0A1J9Q1H6-F1
#
_entry.id   AF-A0A1J9Q1H6-F1
#
_cell.length_a   1.000
_cell.length_b   1.000
_cell.length_c   1.000
_cell.angle_alpha   90.00
_cell.angle_beta   90.00
_cell.angle_gamma   90.00
#
_symmetry.space_group_name_H-M   'P 1'
#
loop_
_entity.id
_entity.type
_entity.pdbx_description
1 polymer ?
#
loop_
_entity_poly.entity_id
_entity_poly.type
_entity_poly.pdbx_seq_one_letter_code
_entity_poly.pdbx_strand_id
1 'polypeptide(L)'
;MEDNCLDILDSSKHTAPLGNTSRSTLQCHGFVHYRGNNIGRLVGLFVHEIVRGAKRMFAVLIPIESQYQDVDSILNLPVYRMNARKEIIVGLPSLGWQRQYMIPVEYDFNNRGHQDLKMAGNPNKAEAVIHYTWDIDFY
;
A
#
# COMPACT_ATOMS: atom_id res chain seq x y z
N MET A 1 10.01 45.98 -35.11
CA MET A 1 8.84 46.33 -35.92
C MET A 1 8.30 45.00 -36.42
N GLU A 2 7.47 44.36 -35.60
CA GLU A 2 5.99 44.46 -35.59
C GLU A 2 5.46 43.28 -36.41
N ASP A 3 5.03 42.22 -35.73
CA ASP A 3 3.63 41.97 -35.32
C ASP A 3 2.74 41.65 -36.51
N ASN A 4 2.28 40.39 -36.59
CA ASN A 4 0.84 40.14 -36.60
C ASN A 4 0.50 38.69 -36.28
N CYS A 5 -0.08 38.56 -35.08
CA CYS A 5 -1.00 37.52 -34.67
C CYS A 5 -2.21 37.51 -35.60
N LEU A 6 -2.71 36.33 -35.99
CA LEU A 6 -4.13 36.16 -36.27
C LEU A 6 -4.54 34.72 -35.91
N ASP A 7 -5.46 34.69 -34.96
CA ASP A 7 -6.17 33.55 -34.40
C ASP A 7 -6.95 32.77 -35.47
N ILE A 8 -6.92 31.43 -35.37
CA ILE A 8 -8.12 30.62 -35.63
C ILE A 8 -8.21 29.57 -34.51
N LEU A 9 -9.23 29.77 -33.68
CA LEU A 9 -9.70 28.88 -32.63
C LEU A 9 -10.49 27.69 -33.22
N ASP A 10 -10.56 26.67 -32.36
CA ASP A 10 -11.59 25.62 -32.27
C ASP A 10 -11.36 24.38 -33.16
N SER A 11 -11.57 23.13 -32.73
CA SER A 11 -12.24 22.63 -31.54
C SER A 11 -11.77 21.20 -31.30
N SER A 12 -11.30 20.91 -30.08
CA SER A 12 -11.31 19.60 -29.41
C SER A 12 -10.29 19.61 -28.27
N LYS A 13 -10.48 20.54 -27.31
CA LYS A 13 -9.86 20.38 -26.00
C LYS A 13 -10.57 19.24 -25.28
N HIS A 14 -10.09 18.02 -25.45
CA HIS A 14 -10.17 17.05 -24.37
C HIS A 14 -9.18 17.51 -23.30
N THR A 15 -9.59 18.53 -22.54
CA THR A 15 -9.04 18.79 -21.23
C THR A 15 -9.35 17.55 -20.40
N ALA A 16 -8.36 16.64 -20.33
CA ALA A 16 -8.29 15.71 -19.22
C ALA A 16 -8.47 16.54 -17.95
N PRO A 17 -9.31 16.10 -17.00
CA PRO A 17 -9.39 16.81 -15.73
C PRO A 17 -7.98 16.95 -15.19
N LEU A 18 -7.58 18.15 -14.77
CA LEU A 18 -6.42 18.34 -13.91
C LEU A 18 -6.71 17.53 -12.66
N GLY A 19 -6.35 16.24 -12.71
CA GLY A 19 -6.48 15.35 -11.58
C GLY A 19 -5.67 15.97 -10.48
N ASN A 20 -6.31 16.18 -9.33
CA ASN A 20 -5.61 16.45 -8.08
C ASN A 20 -4.49 15.42 -7.99
N THR A 21 -3.24 15.83 -8.22
CA THR A 21 -2.10 14.92 -8.08
C THR A 21 -1.94 14.70 -6.58
N SER A 22 -2.70 13.74 -6.05
CA SER A 22 -2.54 13.26 -4.69
C SER A 22 -1.14 12.66 -4.63
N ARG A 23 -0.20 13.44 -4.09
CA ARG A 23 1.18 13.01 -3.92
C ARG A 23 1.19 11.95 -2.82
N SER A 24 0.97 10.70 -3.22
CA SER A 24 1.07 9.56 -2.32
C SER A 24 2.55 9.36 -1.98
N THR A 25 2.91 9.61 -0.72
CA THR A 25 4.27 9.33 -0.24
C THR A 25 4.34 7.88 0.20
N LEU A 26 5.35 7.15 -0.28
CA LEU A 26 5.62 5.79 0.17
C LEU A 26 6.22 5.88 1.58
N GLN A 27 5.43 5.53 2.59
CA GLN A 27 5.86 5.58 3.98
C GLN A 27 6.20 4.18 4.48
N CYS A 28 7.34 4.04 5.17
CA CYS A 28 7.61 2.81 5.91
C CYS A 28 6.44 2.49 6.83
N HIS A 29 6.20 1.19 7.00
CA HIS A 29 5.04 0.60 7.66
C HIS A 29 3.70 0.73 6.91
N GLY A 30 3.66 1.44 5.79
CA GLY A 30 2.53 1.43 4.87
C GLY A 30 2.38 0.09 4.14
N PHE A 31 1.22 -0.10 3.52
CA PHE A 31 0.87 -1.33 2.79
C PHE A 31 0.77 -1.04 1.31
N VAL A 32 1.35 -1.93 0.50
CA VAL A 32 1.49 -1.75 -0.95
C VAL A 32 1.19 -3.03 -1.68
N HIS A 33 0.67 -2.91 -2.89
CA HIS A 33 0.64 -4.04 -3.82
C HIS A 33 2.04 -4.29 -4.37
N TYR A 34 2.36 -5.54 -4.67
CA TYR A 34 3.57 -5.89 -5.40
C TYR A 34 3.35 -7.09 -6.33
N ARG A 35 4.07 -7.09 -7.46
CA ARG A 35 4.03 -8.19 -8.47
C ARG A 35 2.58 -8.56 -8.86
N GLY A 36 1.78 -7.57 -9.25
CA GLY A 36 0.35 -7.75 -9.53
C GLY A 36 -0.48 -7.54 -8.27
N ASN A 37 -1.11 -8.60 -7.77
CA ASN A 37 -2.15 -8.51 -6.72
C ASN A 37 -1.67 -8.90 -5.31
N ASN A 38 -0.40 -9.22 -5.10
CA ASN A 38 0.09 -9.52 -3.76
C ASN A 38 0.14 -8.26 -2.92
N ILE A 39 -0.03 -8.39 -1.61
CA ILE A 39 0.04 -7.25 -0.68
C ILE A 39 1.18 -7.47 0.29
N GLY A 40 1.95 -6.42 0.54
CA GLY A 40 3.04 -6.45 1.50
C GLY A 40 3.11 -5.17 2.30
N ARG A 41 3.59 -5.30 3.54
CA ARG A 41 3.91 -4.15 4.37
C ARG A 41 5.34 -3.70 4.11
N LEU A 42 5.51 -2.42 3.81
CA LEU A 42 6.83 -1.83 3.58
C LEU A 42 7.61 -1.73 4.89
N VAL A 43 8.77 -2.36 4.95
CA VAL A 43 9.68 -2.29 6.10
C VAL A 43 10.75 -1.23 5.85
N GLY A 44 11.27 -1.17 4.63
CA GLY A 44 12.34 -0.24 4.30
C GLY A 44 12.61 -0.12 2.80
N LEU A 45 13.38 0.89 2.47
CA LEU A 45 13.89 1.16 1.13
C LEU A 45 15.41 1.21 1.17
N PHE A 46 16.06 0.65 0.16
CA PHE A 46 17.50 0.73 0.02
C PHE A 46 17.91 0.87 -1.44
N VAL A 47 19.09 1.44 -1.66
CA VAL A 47 19.69 1.58 -2.99
C VAL A 47 20.82 0.56 -3.11
N HIS A 48 20.84 -0.19 -4.20
CA HIS A 48 21.89 -1.14 -4.51
C HIS A 48 22.50 -0.83 -5.88
N GLU A 49 23.81 -0.89 -5.97
CA GLU A 49 24.55 -0.71 -7.21
C GLU A 49 24.65 -2.06 -7.92
N ILE A 50 24.06 -2.16 -9.12
CA ILE A 50 23.97 -3.42 -9.87
C ILE A 50 25.22 -3.61 -10.73
N VAL A 51 25.68 -2.55 -11.39
CA VAL A 51 26.88 -2.49 -12.24
C VAL A 51 27.47 -1.09 -12.09
N ARG A 52 28.79 -0.94 -12.17
CA ARG A 52 29.56 0.32 -12.05
C ARG A 52 28.76 1.60 -12.41
N GLY A 53 28.28 2.30 -11.40
CA GLY A 53 27.53 3.57 -11.50
C GLY A 53 26.00 3.43 -11.64
N ALA A 54 25.48 2.27 -12.02
CA ALA A 54 24.05 1.98 -12.14
C ALA A 54 23.46 1.58 -10.78
N LYS A 55 22.75 2.51 -10.16
CA LYS A 55 22.04 2.32 -8.89
C LYS A 55 20.56 2.04 -9.14
N ARG A 56 19.98 1.11 -8.38
CA ARG A 56 18.54 0.84 -8.37
C ARG A 56 18.02 0.80 -6.95
N MET A 57 16.81 1.30 -6.76
CA MET A 57 16.12 1.25 -5.47
C MET A 57 15.28 -0.02 -5.35
N PHE A 58 15.27 -0.57 -4.15
CA PHE A 58 14.55 -1.77 -3.76
C PHE A 58 13.76 -1.51 -2.48
N ALA A 59 12.68 -2.25 -2.31
CA ALA A 59 11.84 -2.27 -1.12
C ALA A 59 11.96 -3.63 -0.44
N VAL A 60 12.05 -3.61 0.89
CA VAL A 60 11.90 -4.78 1.76
C VAL A 60 10.47 -4.80 2.25
N LEU A 61 9.76 -5.91 1.99
CA LEU A 61 8.36 -6.08 2.40
C LEU A 61 8.20 -7.31 3.29
N ILE A 62 7.28 -7.24 4.25
CA ILE A 62 6.68 -8.40 4.91
C ILE A 62 5.42 -8.77 4.14
N PRO A 63 5.30 -9.99 3.57
CA PRO A 63 4.15 -10.36 2.79
C PRO A 63 2.91 -10.58 3.69
N ILE A 64 1.76 -10.17 3.17
CA ILE A 64 0.44 -10.50 3.70
C ILE A 64 -0.09 -11.72 2.94
N GLU A 65 -0.55 -12.72 3.67
CA GLU A 65 -1.08 -13.96 3.12
C GLU A 65 -2.56 -13.77 2.78
N SER A 66 -2.84 -13.10 1.65
CA SER A 66 -4.21 -12.77 1.22
C SER A 66 -5.05 -13.98 0.85
N GLN A 67 -4.43 -15.15 0.61
CA GLN A 67 -5.14 -16.41 0.35
C GLN A 67 -5.80 -17.02 1.60
N TYR A 68 -5.39 -16.61 2.80
CA TYR A 68 -5.98 -17.06 4.07
C TYR A 68 -6.70 -15.89 4.71
N GLN A 69 -7.97 -15.73 4.33
CA GLN A 69 -8.84 -14.68 4.85
C GLN A 69 -9.73 -15.25 5.95
N ASP A 70 -9.55 -14.71 7.15
CA ASP A 70 -10.55 -14.80 8.22
C ASP A 70 -11.46 -13.55 8.14
N VAL A 71 -12.58 -13.56 8.84
CA VAL A 71 -13.50 -12.41 8.91
C VAL A 71 -13.68 -12.02 10.37
N ASP A 72 -13.48 -10.73 10.67
CA ASP A 72 -13.76 -10.19 11.98
C ASP A 72 -15.27 -10.26 12.27
N SER A 73 -15.66 -10.90 13.36
CA SER A 73 -17.07 -11.22 13.64
C SER A 73 -17.91 -10.00 14.04
N ILE A 74 -17.28 -8.89 14.42
CA ILE A 74 -17.95 -7.67 14.88
C ILE A 74 -18.14 -6.70 13.71
N LEU A 75 -17.05 -6.42 13.00
CA LEU A 75 -17.02 -5.46 11.90
C LEU A 75 -17.36 -6.10 10.54
N ASN A 76 -17.38 -7.43 10.47
CA ASN A 76 -17.55 -8.20 9.23
C ASN A 76 -16.52 -7.78 8.15
N LEU A 77 -15.29 -7.48 8.58
CA LEU A 77 -14.20 -7.04 7.72
C LEU A 77 -13.18 -8.17 7.47
N PRO A 78 -12.53 -8.21 6.29
CA PRO A 78 -11.46 -9.16 6.01
C PRO A 78 -10.28 -9.00 6.98
N VAL A 79 -9.81 -10.14 7.49
CA VAL A 79 -8.60 -10.26 8.31
C VAL A 79 -7.61 -11.14 7.56
N TYR A 80 -6.42 -10.61 7.28
CA TYR A 80 -5.36 -11.35 6.62
C TYR A 80 -4.20 -11.61 7.57
N ARG A 81 -3.58 -12.78 7.46
CA ARG A 81 -2.40 -13.12 8.25
C ARG A 81 -1.15 -12.42 7.70
N MET A 82 -0.30 -11.98 8.61
CA MET A 82 1.02 -11.46 8.30
C MET A 82 2.07 -12.53 8.50
N ASN A 83 2.99 -12.69 7.55
CA ASN A 83 4.13 -13.57 7.73
C ASN A 83 5.34 -12.77 8.22
N ALA A 84 5.32 -12.34 9.48
CA ALA A 84 6.38 -11.51 10.07
C ALA A 84 7.78 -12.17 10.09
N ARG A 85 7.86 -13.47 9.83
CA ARG A 85 9.13 -14.22 9.73
C ARG A 85 9.73 -14.21 8.33
N LYS A 86 8.97 -13.73 7.34
CA LYS A 86 9.37 -13.71 5.94
C LYS A 86 9.56 -12.28 5.48
N GLU A 87 10.69 -12.04 4.86
CA GLU A 87 10.96 -10.80 4.14
C GLU A 87 11.14 -11.11 2.66
N ILE A 88 10.67 -10.18 1.83
CA ILE A 88 10.88 -10.24 0.39
C ILE A 88 11.48 -8.92 -0.08
N ILE A 89 12.34 -9.01 -1.09
CA ILE A 89 12.93 -7.85 -1.74
C ILE A 89 12.31 -7.70 -3.12
N VAL A 90 11.82 -6.50 -3.43
CA VAL A 90 11.23 -6.16 -4.72
C VAL A 90 11.84 -4.86 -5.26
N GLY A 91 12.04 -4.78 -6.57
CA GLY A 91 12.38 -3.51 -7.21
C GLY A 91 11.18 -2.58 -7.21
N LEU A 92 11.42 -1.26 -7.10
CA LEU A 92 10.34 -0.27 -7.10
C LEU A 92 9.35 -0.36 -8.27
N PRO A 93 9.76 -0.67 -9.52
CA PRO A 93 8.82 -0.83 -10.63
C PRO A 93 7.77 -1.93 -10.43
N SER A 94 8.00 -2.85 -9.49
CA SER A 94 7.07 -3.92 -9.16
C SER A 94 6.07 -3.55 -8.06
N LEU A 95 6.10 -2.32 -7.53
CA LEU A 95 5.15 -1.82 -6.54
C LEU A 95 3.93 -1.21 -7.23
N GLY A 96 2.75 -1.50 -6.70
CA GLY A 96 1.50 -0.84 -7.08
C GLY A 96 1.35 0.51 -6.38
N TRP A 97 0.67 1.45 -7.04
CA TRP A 97 0.48 2.82 -6.56
C TRP A 97 -0.80 3.00 -5.73
N GLN A 98 -1.62 1.95 -5.62
CA GLN A 98 -2.87 1.99 -4.89
C GLN A 98 -2.60 1.94 -3.39
N ARG A 99 -3.06 2.97 -2.69
CA ARG A 99 -3.01 3.05 -1.23
C ARG A 99 -3.90 1.97 -0.62
N GLN A 100 -3.34 1.19 0.30
CA GLN A 100 -4.06 0.20 1.06
C GLN A 100 -4.33 0.73 2.47
N TYR A 101 -5.58 0.63 2.91
CA TYR A 101 -5.98 1.02 4.27
C TYR A 101 -6.12 -0.25 5.10
N MET A 102 -5.11 -0.51 5.93
CA MET A 102 -5.02 -1.72 6.73
C MET A 102 -4.59 -1.39 8.15
N ILE A 103 -5.17 -2.09 9.12
CA ILE A 103 -4.87 -1.88 10.54
C ILE A 103 -4.20 -3.14 11.11
N PRO A 104 -2.97 -3.04 11.64
CA PRO A 104 -2.29 -4.14 12.28
C PRO A 104 -2.98 -4.58 13.58
N VAL A 105 -3.18 -5.89 13.73
CA VAL A 105 -3.81 -6.51 14.89
C VAL A 105 -2.99 -7.70 15.40
N GLU A 106 -3.20 -8.04 16.66
CA GLU A 106 -2.62 -9.17 17.36
C GLU A 106 -3.75 -10.05 17.90
N TYR A 107 -3.51 -11.36 17.99
CA TYR A 107 -4.47 -12.26 18.62
C TYR A 107 -4.31 -12.23 20.13
N ASP A 108 -5.40 -11.96 20.84
CA ASP A 108 -5.48 -12.09 22.29
C ASP A 108 -6.18 -13.39 22.65
N PHE A 109 -5.44 -14.30 23.30
CA PHE A 109 -6.03 -15.51 23.82
C PHE A 109 -6.60 -15.22 25.19
N ASN A 110 -7.93 -15.13 25.28
CA ASN A 110 -8.56 -14.99 26.58
C ASN A 110 -8.53 -16.32 27.35
N ASN A 111 -8.65 -16.26 28.67
CA ASN A 111 -8.64 -17.42 29.57
C ASN A 111 -9.77 -18.44 29.30
N ARG A 112 -10.69 -18.13 28.36
CA ARG A 112 -11.81 -19.00 27.95
C ARG A 112 -11.51 -19.76 26.65
N GLY A 113 -10.31 -19.59 26.07
CA GLY A 113 -9.91 -20.24 24.83
C GLY A 113 -10.51 -19.62 23.57
N HIS A 114 -11.18 -18.47 23.68
CA HIS A 114 -11.55 -17.70 22.50
C HIS A 114 -10.38 -16.79 22.09
N GLN A 115 -10.24 -16.64 20.79
CA GLN A 115 -9.24 -15.81 20.15
C GLN A 115 -9.91 -14.49 19.77
N ASP A 116 -9.58 -13.42 20.49
CA ASP A 116 -10.09 -12.08 20.22
C ASP A 116 -9.05 -11.29 19.43
N LEU A 117 -9.49 -10.37 18.57
CA LEU A 117 -8.60 -9.44 17.88
C LEU A 117 -8.44 -8.17 18.70
N LYS A 118 -7.19 -7.76 18.92
CA LYS A 118 -6.87 -6.44 19.48
C LYS A 118 -5.93 -5.67 18.58
N MET A 119 -5.98 -4.34 18.69
CA MET A 119 -5.02 -3.48 18.01
C MET A 119 -3.60 -3.83 18.45
N ALA A 120 -2.69 -3.98 17.48
CA ALA A 120 -1.31 -4.29 17.78
C ALA A 120 -0.66 -3.13 18.54
N GLY A 121 -0.15 -3.41 19.74
CA GLY A 121 0.57 -2.39 20.53
C GLY A 121 1.88 -1.97 19.85
N ASN A 122 2.47 -2.89 19.09
CA ASN A 122 3.57 -2.61 18.18
C ASN A 122 3.22 -3.13 16.78
N PRO A 123 2.94 -2.24 15.81
CA PRO A 123 2.65 -2.64 14.44
C PRO A 123 3.65 -3.64 13.87
N ASN A 124 4.95 -3.53 14.18
CA ASN A 124 6.00 -4.42 13.66
C ASN A 124 5.93 -5.87 14.17
N LYS A 125 5.14 -6.11 15.21
CA LYS A 125 4.90 -7.44 15.78
C LYS A 125 3.49 -7.95 15.52
N ALA A 126 2.70 -7.21 14.74
CA ALA A 126 1.35 -7.63 14.38
C ALA A 126 1.35 -8.98 13.66
N GLU A 127 0.37 -9.80 14.00
CA GLU A 127 0.20 -11.16 13.49
C GLU A 127 -0.78 -11.20 12.31
N ALA A 128 -1.66 -10.20 12.24
CA ALA A 128 -2.65 -10.04 11.20
C ALA A 128 -2.92 -8.57 10.90
N VAL A 129 -3.69 -8.32 9.84
CA VAL A 129 -4.21 -7.01 9.47
C VAL A 129 -5.69 -7.09 9.14
N ILE A 130 -6.45 -6.10 9.61
CA ILE A 130 -7.82 -5.85 9.14
C ILE A 130 -7.72 -4.98 7.90
N HIS A 131 -8.35 -5.39 6.79
CA HIS A 131 -8.39 -4.64 5.55
C HIS A 131 -9.71 -3.88 5.42
N TYR A 132 -9.60 -2.57 5.16
CA TYR A 132 -10.73 -1.67 4.99
C TYR A 132 -10.91 -1.36 3.51
N THR A 133 -12.12 -1.58 2.99
CA THR A 133 -12.47 -1.34 1.58
C THR A 133 -13.33 -0.10 1.36
N TRP A 134 -13.58 0.70 2.41
CA TRP A 134 -14.39 1.91 2.28
C TRP A 134 -13.59 3.01 1.60
N ASP A 135 -14.12 3.55 0.51
CA ASP A 135 -13.65 4.80 -0.07
C ASP A 135 -13.96 5.93 0.93
N ILE A 136 -12.91 6.47 1.54
CA ILE A 136 -13.04 7.61 2.45
C ILE A 136 -13.07 8.87 1.58
N ASP A 137 -14.28 9.29 1.22
CA ASP A 137 -14.51 10.60 0.62
C ASP A 137 -14.43 11.68 1.70
N PHE A 138 -13.47 12.59 1.56
CA PHE A 138 -13.42 13.81 2.37
C PHE A 138 -14.18 14.91 1.62
N TYR A 139 -15.38 15.23 2.10
CA TYR A 139 -16.18 16.38 1.65
C TYR A 139 -15.70 17.67 2.30
#